data_AF-A0A9J6H1C1-F1
#
_entry.id   AF-A0A9J6H1C1-F1
#
_cell.length_a   1.000
_cell.length_b   1.000
_cell.length_c   1.000
_cell.angle_alpha   90.00
_cell.angle_beta   90.00
_cell.angle_gamma   90.00
#
_symmetry.space_group_name_H-M   'P 1'
#
loop_
_entity.id
_entity.type
_entity.pdbx_description
1 polymer ?
#
loop_
_entity_poly.entity_id
_entity_poly.type
_entity_poly.pdbx_seq_one_letter_code
_entity_poly.pdbx_strand_id
1 'polypeptide(L)'
;MLYLFAQGQFFPKGVSIMAPTWHLHHDPTVWPDPFVFRPERFDPDESGDGLLQHHPGAYLPFGLGPRICIGKRFALLELKMAVCRILRQYRVVRCPQTQEPLKLMVQSVIINPVGGVVVGLERRQIKTEPAATSEIPGMSSARSDYGTLPFLVVSAEESLVKTPVKNGAKKSQPV
;
A
#
# COMPACT_ATOMS: atom_id res chain seq x y z
N MET A 1 -1.69 9.68 42.09
CA MET A 1 -0.43 9.69 41.32
C MET A 1 -0.64 8.77 40.12
N LEU A 2 -0.75 9.31 38.90
CA LEU A 2 -1.10 8.52 37.70
C LEU A 2 0.19 7.91 37.12
N TYR A 3 0.45 6.65 37.42
CA TYR A 3 1.53 5.86 36.83
C TYR A 3 0.95 4.86 35.82
N LEU A 4 1.64 4.66 34.70
CA LEU A 4 1.40 3.48 33.87
C LEU A 4 2.24 2.34 34.42
N PHE A 5 1.63 1.18 34.65
CA PHE A 5 2.32 -0.04 35.06
C PHE A 5 2.37 -1.02 33.89
N ALA A 6 3.56 -1.38 33.44
CA ALA A 6 3.75 -2.38 32.40
C ALA A 6 4.96 -3.26 32.75
N GLN A 7 4.80 -4.58 32.68
CA GLN A 7 5.87 -5.57 32.95
C GLN A 7 6.62 -5.35 34.27
N GLY A 8 5.92 -4.96 35.35
CA GLY A 8 6.56 -4.69 36.64
C GLY A 8 7.17 -3.30 36.79
N GLN A 9 7.15 -2.47 35.75
CA GLN A 9 7.77 -1.14 35.75
C GLN A 9 6.74 -0.01 35.85
N PHE A 10 7.09 1.04 36.60
CA PHE A 10 6.29 2.25 36.76
C PHE A 10 6.83 3.38 35.90
N PHE A 11 5.97 3.97 35.07
CA PHE A 11 6.30 5.12 34.25
C PHE A 11 5.72 6.40 34.89
N PRO A 12 6.56 7.41 35.21
CA PRO A 12 6.09 8.64 35.84
C PRO A 12 5.19 9.46 34.90
N LYS A 13 4.27 10.24 35.47
CA LYS A 13 3.44 11.15 34.68
C LYS A 13 4.32 12.11 33.86
N GLY A 14 3.95 12.30 32.59
CA GLY A 14 4.64 13.23 31.67
C GLY A 14 5.66 12.57 30.75
N VAL A 15 5.93 11.26 30.89
CA VAL A 15 6.72 10.51 29.91
C VAL A 15 5.92 10.22 28.64
N SER A 16 6.62 10.31 27.51
CA SER A 16 6.10 9.87 26.21
C SER A 16 6.51 8.42 25.96
N ILE A 17 5.57 7.60 25.51
CA ILE A 17 5.79 6.21 25.16
C ILE A 17 5.45 6.05 23.68
N MET A 18 6.38 5.47 22.93
CA MET A 18 6.22 5.22 21.50
C MET A 18 6.30 3.72 21.24
N ALA A 19 5.31 3.17 20.54
CA ALA A 19 5.36 1.79 20.07
C ALA A 19 6.36 1.68 18.90
N PRO A 20 7.37 0.81 18.98
CA PRO A 20 8.38 0.67 17.92
C PRO A 20 7.85 -0.21 16.77
N THR A 21 6.82 0.26 16.05
CA THR A 21 6.09 -0.51 15.02
C THR A 21 7.01 -1.13 13.97
N TRP A 22 8.05 -0.41 13.53
CA TRP A 22 9.03 -0.95 12.59
C TRP A 22 9.73 -2.21 13.11
N HIS A 23 10.23 -2.16 14.35
CA HIS A 23 10.93 -3.29 14.97
C HIS A 23 9.97 -4.46 15.20
N LEU A 24 8.75 -4.17 15.62
CA LEU A 24 7.71 -5.16 15.86
C LEU A 24 7.31 -5.91 14.58
N HIS A 25 7.20 -5.22 13.44
CA HIS A 25 6.87 -5.85 12.15
C HIS A 25 8.05 -6.60 11.53
N HIS A 26 9.27 -6.37 12.03
CA HIS A 26 10.50 -7.01 11.54
C HIS A 26 11.18 -7.89 12.59
N ASP A 27 10.48 -8.24 13.68
CA ASP A 27 11.01 -9.14 14.70
C ASP A 27 11.07 -10.57 14.14
N PRO A 28 12.27 -11.17 13.96
CA PRO A 28 12.40 -12.50 13.38
C PRO A 28 11.82 -13.61 14.25
N THR A 29 11.58 -13.36 15.54
CA THR A 29 10.95 -14.32 16.45
C THR A 29 9.46 -14.48 16.18
N VAL A 30 8.84 -13.45 15.59
CA VAL A 30 7.43 -13.43 15.20
C VAL A 30 7.29 -13.64 13.69
N TRP A 31 8.18 -13.03 12.91
CA TRP A 31 8.13 -12.95 11.45
C TRP A 31 9.39 -13.58 10.83
N PRO A 32 9.38 -14.87 10.48
CA PRO A 32 10.48 -15.48 9.74
C PRO A 32 10.77 -14.71 8.45
N ASP A 33 12.05 -14.51 8.12
CA ASP A 33 12.51 -13.72 6.97
C ASP A 33 11.79 -12.35 6.85
N PRO A 34 11.87 -11.46 7.87
CA PRO A 34 11.00 -10.29 7.97
C PRO A 34 11.18 -9.26 6.86
N PHE A 35 12.34 -9.25 6.19
CA PHE A 35 12.66 -8.34 5.09
C PHE A 35 12.29 -8.90 3.71
N VAL A 36 11.80 -10.15 3.63
CA VAL A 36 11.35 -10.75 2.38
C VAL A 36 9.87 -10.42 2.16
N PHE A 37 9.56 -9.82 1.02
CA PHE A 37 8.17 -9.59 0.61
C PHE A 37 7.50 -10.92 0.25
N ARG A 38 6.69 -11.45 1.17
CA ARG A 38 5.91 -12.69 1.02
C ARG A 38 4.47 -12.44 1.45
N PRO A 39 3.57 -11.99 0.55
CA PRO A 39 2.16 -11.72 0.87
C PRO A 39 1.42 -12.91 1.47
N GLU A 40 1.80 -14.11 1.08
CA GLU A 40 1.15 -15.38 1.44
C GLU A 40 1.25 -15.68 2.95
N ARG A 41 2.16 -15.00 3.68
CA ARG A 41 2.25 -15.06 5.15
C ARG A 41 1.00 -14.55 5.89
N PHE A 42 0.07 -13.95 5.16
CA PHE A 42 -1.19 -13.46 5.69
C PHE A 42 -2.37 -14.32 5.22
N ASP A 43 -2.11 -15.36 4.42
CA ASP A 43 -3.14 -16.29 3.97
C ASP A 43 -3.48 -17.27 5.10
N PRO A 44 -4.78 -17.50 5.38
CA PRO A 44 -5.21 -18.41 6.45
C PRO A 44 -4.74 -19.86 6.29
N ASP A 45 -4.37 -20.28 5.07
CA ASP A 45 -3.98 -21.66 4.79
C ASP A 45 -2.47 -21.90 4.99
N GLU A 46 -1.61 -20.92 4.66
CA GLU A 46 -0.15 -21.02 4.85
C GLU A 46 0.26 -20.69 6.28
N SER A 47 -0.45 -19.76 6.90
CA SER A 47 -0.07 -19.22 8.20
C SER A 47 -0.52 -20.13 9.37
N GLY A 48 -1.22 -21.25 9.09
CA GLY A 48 -2.18 -21.82 10.05
C GLY A 48 -3.25 -20.76 10.35
N ASP A 49 -3.87 -20.76 11.53
CA ASP A 49 -4.73 -19.63 11.99
C ASP A 49 -3.94 -18.28 12.12
N GLY A 50 -3.09 -17.89 11.18
CA GLY A 50 -1.76 -17.30 11.41
C GLY A 50 -1.66 -15.79 11.37
N LEU A 51 -2.74 -15.11 11.71
CA LEU A 51 -2.65 -13.85 12.46
C LEU A 51 -3.17 -14.01 13.90
N LEU A 52 -3.92 -15.07 14.19
CA LEU A 52 -4.51 -15.39 15.49
C LEU A 52 -3.53 -16.13 16.42
N GLN A 53 -2.52 -16.82 15.86
CA GLN A 53 -1.44 -17.40 16.67
C GLN A 53 -0.50 -16.34 17.23
N HIS A 54 -0.31 -15.23 16.52
CA HIS A 54 0.51 -14.13 16.98
C HIS A 54 -0.27 -13.22 17.92
N HIS A 55 0.44 -12.63 18.88
CA HIS A 55 -0.15 -11.65 19.79
C HIS A 55 -0.87 -10.55 18.97
N PRO A 56 -2.08 -10.08 19.35
CA PRO A 56 -2.82 -9.05 18.59
C PRO A 56 -2.03 -7.74 18.37
N GLY A 57 -1.01 -7.52 19.20
CA GLY A 57 -0.05 -6.43 19.08
C GLY A 57 1.14 -6.69 18.17
N ALA A 58 1.27 -7.83 17.49
CA ALA A 58 2.38 -8.16 16.60
C ALA A 58 2.33 -7.45 15.25
N TYR A 59 1.12 -7.11 14.79
CA TYR A 59 0.90 -6.41 13.53
C TYR A 59 -0.03 -5.21 13.72
N LEU A 60 0.54 -4.02 13.63
CA LEU A 60 -0.08 -2.73 14.00
C LEU A 60 -0.06 -1.66 12.89
N PRO A 61 -0.42 -1.97 11.62
CA PRO A 61 -0.39 -0.99 10.54
C PRO A 61 -1.37 0.18 10.72
N PHE A 62 -2.41 -0.01 11.54
CA PHE A 62 -3.44 1.00 11.85
C PHE A 62 -3.54 1.32 13.35
N GLY A 63 -2.58 0.85 14.15
CA GLY A 63 -2.63 0.89 15.61
C GLY A 63 -3.59 -0.15 16.24
N LEU A 64 -3.76 -0.06 17.56
CA LEU A 64 -4.60 -0.93 18.38
C LEU A 64 -5.29 -0.14 19.50
N GLY A 65 -6.44 -0.61 19.96
CA GLY A 65 -7.18 -0.02 21.08
C GLY A 65 -8.11 1.13 20.68
N PRO A 66 -8.55 1.98 21.64
CA PRO A 66 -9.60 2.99 21.41
C PRO A 66 -9.16 4.14 20.49
N ARG A 67 -7.86 4.23 20.19
CA ARG A 67 -7.27 5.23 19.28
C ARG A 67 -6.82 4.62 17.95
N ILE A 68 -7.33 3.44 17.60
CA ILE A 68 -7.11 2.82 16.30
C ILE A 68 -7.52 3.76 15.16
N CYS A 69 -6.79 3.72 14.05
CA CYS A 69 -7.05 4.58 12.90
C CYS A 69 -8.48 4.40 12.37
N ILE A 70 -9.26 5.47 12.41
CA ILE A 70 -10.64 5.51 11.88
C ILE A 70 -10.68 5.28 10.36
N GLY A 71 -9.60 5.64 9.66
CA GLY A 71 -9.46 5.49 8.21
C GLY A 71 -9.12 4.08 7.73
N LYS A 72 -8.94 3.10 8.63
CA LYS A 72 -8.51 1.72 8.27
C LYS A 72 -9.32 1.13 7.11
N ARG A 73 -10.66 1.21 7.18
CA ARG A 73 -11.54 0.63 6.16
C ARG A 73 -11.44 1.35 4.83
N PHE A 74 -11.36 2.69 4.87
CA PHE A 74 -11.23 3.52 3.68
C PHE A 74 -9.89 3.28 2.97
N ALA A 75 -8.77 3.32 3.71
CA ALA A 75 -7.44 3.11 3.15
C ALA A 75 -7.29 1.74 2.49
N LEU A 76 -7.85 0.67 3.11
CA LEU A 76 -7.82 -0.66 2.52
C LEU A 76 -8.64 -0.76 1.24
N LEU A 77 -9.81 -0.12 1.19
CA LEU A 77 -10.65 -0.09 -0.01
C LEU A 77 -9.93 0.65 -1.15
N GLU A 78 -9.44 1.86 -0.87
CA GLU A 78 -8.74 2.70 -1.84
C GLU A 78 -7.51 1.98 -2.41
N LEU A 79 -6.66 1.42 -1.54
CA LEU A 79 -5.45 0.70 -1.95
C LEU A 79 -5.78 -0.53 -2.81
N LYS A 80 -6.78 -1.33 -2.41
CA LYS A 80 -7.21 -2.50 -3.19
C LYS A 80 -7.71 -2.08 -4.58
N MET A 81 -8.53 -1.04 -4.65
CA MET A 81 -9.06 -0.55 -5.92
C MET A 81 -7.95 -0.01 -6.83
N ALA A 82 -7.01 0.76 -6.28
CA ALA A 82 -5.86 1.29 -7.01
C ALA A 82 -4.98 0.16 -7.57
N VAL A 83 -4.57 -0.80 -6.72
CA VAL A 83 -3.74 -1.94 -7.12
C VAL A 83 -4.45 -2.80 -8.14
N CYS A 84 -5.72 -3.17 -7.93
CA CYS A 84 -6.50 -3.93 -8.89
C CYS A 84 -6.59 -3.23 -10.24
N ARG A 85 -6.81 -1.91 -10.26
CA ARG A 85 -6.92 -1.16 -11.52
C ARG A 85 -5.59 -1.10 -12.27
N ILE A 86 -4.49 -0.83 -11.56
CA ILE A 86 -3.14 -0.80 -12.13
C ILE A 86 -2.80 -2.18 -12.71
N LEU A 87 -2.94 -3.25 -11.91
CA LEU A 87 -2.56 -4.60 -12.33
C LEU A 87 -3.47 -5.17 -13.42
N ARG A 88 -4.74 -4.76 -13.50
CA ARG A 88 -5.63 -5.18 -14.61
C ARG A 88 -5.20 -4.59 -15.95
N GLN A 89 -4.74 -3.33 -15.94
CA GLN A 89 -4.47 -2.59 -17.17
C GLN A 89 -2.99 -2.55 -17.56
N TYR A 90 -2.10 -2.73 -16.60
CA TYR A 90 -0.66 -2.57 -16.79
C TYR A 90 0.11 -3.70 -16.12
N ARG A 91 1.26 -4.03 -16.71
CA ARG A 91 2.34 -4.74 -16.07
C ARG A 91 3.34 -3.71 -15.55
N VAL A 92 3.64 -3.78 -14.26
CA VAL A 92 4.67 -2.95 -13.64
C VAL A 92 6.03 -3.60 -13.92
N VAL A 93 6.96 -2.83 -14.50
CA VAL A 93 8.30 -3.29 -14.87
C VAL A 93 9.38 -2.37 -14.31
N ARG A 94 10.60 -2.90 -14.20
CA ARG A 94 11.77 -2.08 -13.85
C ARG A 94 12.12 -1.14 -15.01
N CYS A 95 12.61 0.05 -14.69
CA CYS A 95 13.19 1.00 -15.64
C CYS A 95 14.59 1.43 -15.16
N PRO A 96 15.42 2.08 -15.98
CA PRO A 96 16.76 2.50 -15.59
C PRO A 96 16.81 3.39 -14.32
N GLN A 97 15.71 4.08 -14.01
CA GLN A 97 15.57 4.94 -12.84
C GLN A 97 15.02 4.22 -11.60
N THR A 98 14.64 2.94 -11.71
CA THR A 98 14.12 2.16 -10.58
C THR A 98 15.23 1.89 -9.56
N GLN A 99 14.97 2.24 -8.30
CA GLN A 99 15.92 2.05 -7.20
C GLN A 99 15.91 0.61 -6.69
N GLU A 100 17.07 -0.02 -6.56
CA GLU A 100 17.23 -1.37 -6.01
C GLU A 100 18.55 -1.47 -5.22
N PRO A 101 18.53 -1.64 -3.88
CA PRO A 101 17.35 -1.62 -3.01
C PRO A 101 16.75 -0.22 -2.87
N LEU A 102 15.45 -0.16 -2.56
CA LEU A 102 14.76 1.10 -2.29
C LEU A 102 15.34 1.75 -1.03
N LYS A 103 15.85 2.98 -1.16
CA LYS A 103 16.39 3.72 -0.02
C LYS A 103 15.25 4.40 0.73
N LEU A 104 15.16 4.17 2.03
CA LEU A 104 14.12 4.72 2.88
C LEU A 104 14.66 5.89 3.70
N MET A 105 13.80 6.87 3.95
CA MET A 105 14.04 7.97 4.87
C MET A 105 12.85 8.13 5.81
N VAL A 106 13.15 8.50 7.06
CA VAL A 106 12.16 8.71 8.11
C VAL A 106 12.26 10.17 8.52
N GLN A 107 11.57 11.04 7.80
CA GLN A 107 11.54 12.48 8.10
C GLN A 107 10.52 12.81 9.20
N SER A 108 9.54 11.92 9.42
CA SER A 108 8.47 12.09 10.42
C SER A 108 7.90 10.72 10.82
N VAL A 109 6.60 10.66 11.13
CA VAL A 109 5.88 9.43 11.49
C VAL A 109 5.75 8.45 10.30
N ILE A 110 5.89 8.93 9.06
CA ILE A 110 5.74 8.12 7.84
C ILE A 110 7.11 7.81 7.24
N ILE A 111 7.30 6.55 6.86
CA ILE A 111 8.48 6.08 6.13
C ILE A 111 8.30 6.42 4.65
N ASN A 112 9.25 7.14 4.08
CA ASN A 112 9.20 7.59 2.70
C ASN A 112 10.38 7.03 1.89
N PRO A 113 10.21 6.75 0.60
CA PRO A 113 11.33 6.45 -0.29
C PRO A 113 12.10 7.73 -0.63
N VAL A 114 13.42 7.63 -0.64
CA VAL A 114 14.31 8.74 -1.04
C VAL A 114 14.15 8.99 -2.54
N GLY A 115 13.60 10.13 -2.92
CA GLY A 115 13.41 10.50 -4.33
C GLY A 115 12.21 9.82 -5.01
N GLY A 116 11.29 9.23 -4.23
CA GLY A 116 10.07 8.60 -4.77
C GLY A 116 10.29 7.17 -5.29
N VAL A 117 9.22 6.58 -5.83
CA VAL A 117 9.26 5.26 -6.50
C VAL A 117 9.02 5.46 -7.99
N VAL A 118 10.02 5.12 -8.81
CA VAL A 118 9.93 5.19 -10.27
C VAL A 118 9.91 3.78 -10.85
N VAL A 119 8.85 3.46 -11.59
CA VAL A 119 8.64 2.16 -12.25
C VAL A 119 8.10 2.39 -13.66
N GLY A 120 8.42 1.48 -14.57
CA GLY A 120 7.81 1.44 -15.90
C GLY A 120 6.43 0.79 -15.86
N LEU A 121 5.55 1.21 -16.76
CA LEU A 121 4.22 0.62 -16.96
C LEU A 121 4.07 0.18 -18.41
N GLU A 122 3.87 -1.11 -18.62
CA GLU A 122 3.55 -1.69 -19.92
C GLU A 122 2.06 -2.00 -19.98
N ARG A 123 1.35 -1.53 -21.01
CA ARG A 123 -0.08 -1.80 -21.14
C ARG A 123 -0.34 -3.29 -21.36
N ARG A 124 -1.20 -3.88 -20.54
CA ARG A 124 -1.65 -5.26 -20.69
C ARG A 124 -2.73 -5.33 -21.77
N GLN A 125 -2.53 -6.20 -22.76
CA GLN A 125 -3.58 -6.53 -23.72
C GLN A 125 -4.57 -7.47 -23.03
N ILE A 126 -5.72 -6.93 -22.63
CA ILE A 126 -6.80 -7.74 -22.09
C ILE A 126 -7.50 -8.37 -23.29
N LYS A 127 -7.36 -9.70 -23.46
CA LYS A 127 -8.30 -10.44 -24.29
C LYS A 127 -9.64 -10.38 -23.58
N THR A 128 -10.55 -9.54 -24.05
CA THR A 128 -11.93 -9.57 -23.60
C THR A 128 -12.51 -10.87 -24.12
N GLU A 129 -12.48 -11.92 -23.31
CA GLU A 129 -13.32 -13.08 -23.55
C GLU A 129 -14.77 -12.56 -23.46
N PRO A 130 -15.61 -12.79 -24.48
CA PRO A 130 -16.96 -12.25 -24.49
C PRO A 130 -17.64 -12.73 -23.21
N ALA A 131 -18.18 -11.77 -22.44
CA ALA A 131 -18.93 -12.07 -21.24
C ALA A 131 -19.95 -13.15 -21.61
N ALA A 132 -19.82 -14.33 -21.01
CA ALA A 132 -20.76 -15.41 -21.25
C ALA A 132 -22.14 -14.89 -20.86
N THR A 133 -22.99 -14.65 -21.85
CA THR A 133 -24.39 -14.31 -21.65
C THR A 133 -25.09 -15.56 -21.15
N SER A 134 -24.89 -15.93 -19.88
CA SER A 134 -25.81 -16.83 -19.22
C SER A 134 -27.06 -16.00 -18.93
N GLU A 135 -28.02 -16.07 -19.85
CA GLU A 135 -29.38 -15.61 -19.61
C GLU A 135 -29.85 -16.20 -18.27
N ILE A 136 -30.09 -15.33 -17.28
CA ILE A 136 -30.73 -15.72 -16.03
C ILE A 136 -32.20 -16.01 -16.40
N PRO A 137 -32.69 -17.26 -16.33
CA PRO A 137 -34.07 -17.55 -16.69
C PRO A 137 -34.99 -16.92 -15.64
N GLY A 138 -35.85 -15.98 -16.06
CA GLY A 138 -36.95 -15.48 -15.23
C GLY A 138 -36.98 -13.98 -14.91
N MET A 139 -36.05 -13.16 -15.41
CA MET A 139 -36.18 -11.70 -15.29
C MET A 139 -36.91 -11.14 -16.51
N SER A 140 -38.23 -10.95 -16.39
CA SER A 140 -39.01 -10.25 -17.41
C SER A 140 -38.51 -8.81 -17.57
N SER A 141 -38.60 -8.32 -18.81
CA SER A 141 -38.06 -7.05 -19.28
C SER A 141 -38.52 -5.85 -18.45
N ALA A 142 -37.70 -5.40 -17.50
CA ALA A 142 -37.75 -4.03 -17.00
C ALA A 142 -36.63 -3.24 -17.68
N ARG A 143 -36.98 -2.55 -18.77
CA ARG A 143 -36.17 -1.44 -19.28
C ARG A 143 -36.20 -0.36 -18.20
N SER A 144 -35.11 -0.19 -17.47
CA SER A 144 -34.86 1.01 -16.68
C SER A 144 -33.65 1.73 -17.27
N ASP A 145 -33.90 2.65 -18.18
CA ASP A 145 -33.59 4.09 -18.14
C ASP A 145 -32.40 4.60 -17.30
N TYR A 146 -31.40 3.78 -16.99
CA TYR A 146 -30.11 4.28 -16.55
C TYR A 146 -29.29 4.58 -17.79
N GLY A 147 -29.41 5.83 -18.23
CA GLY A 147 -28.64 6.39 -19.32
C GLY A 147 -27.17 6.03 -19.22
N THR A 148 -26.60 5.73 -20.38
CA THR A 148 -25.17 5.69 -20.67
C THR A 148 -24.47 6.86 -19.97
N LEU A 149 -23.96 6.62 -18.75
CA LEU A 149 -23.00 7.54 -18.17
C LEU A 149 -21.75 7.43 -19.04
N PRO A 150 -21.30 8.53 -19.64
CA PRO A 150 -20.16 8.49 -20.53
C PRO A 150 -18.98 8.00 -19.71
N PHE A 151 -18.49 6.82 -20.10
CA PHE A 151 -17.16 6.36 -19.76
C PHE A 151 -16.24 7.53 -20.12
N LEU A 152 -15.71 8.21 -19.10
CA LEU A 152 -14.84 9.36 -19.28
C LEU A 152 -13.57 8.81 -19.94
N VAL A 153 -13.55 8.88 -21.27
CA VAL A 153 -12.39 8.65 -22.11
C VAL A 153 -11.43 9.78 -21.75
N VAL A 154 -10.60 9.55 -20.75
CA VAL A 154 -9.37 10.32 -20.61
C VAL A 154 -8.50 9.88 -21.77
N SER A 155 -8.57 10.62 -22.87
CA SER A 155 -7.55 10.56 -23.92
C SER A 155 -6.20 10.78 -23.26
N ALA A 156 -5.43 9.70 -23.11
CA ALA A 156 -4.00 9.82 -22.91
C ALA A 156 -3.44 10.32 -24.24
N GLU A 157 -3.13 11.61 -24.33
CA GLU A 157 -2.27 12.11 -25.40
C GLU A 157 -0.87 11.54 -25.19
N GLU A 158 -0.58 10.52 -25.98
CA GLU A 158 0.73 10.02 -26.26
C GLU A 158 1.44 11.06 -27.13
N SER A 159 2.22 11.97 -26.53
CA SER A 159 3.23 12.70 -27.31
C SER A 159 4.40 13.24 -26.47
N LEU A 160 5.60 12.98 -27.01
CA LEU A 160 6.83 13.76 -26.90
C LEU A 160 7.77 13.51 -25.72
N VAL A 161 8.57 12.46 -25.92
CA VAL A 161 10.04 12.54 -25.77
C VAL A 161 10.54 13.90 -26.31
N LYS A 162 11.02 14.78 -25.43
CA LYS A 162 11.96 15.84 -25.76
C LYS A 162 13.11 15.85 -24.73
N THR A 163 14.30 15.82 -25.32
CA THR A 163 15.70 15.76 -24.86
C THR A 163 16.10 16.80 -23.80
N PRO A 164 17.32 16.69 -23.21
CA PRO A 164 17.61 17.16 -21.85
C PRO A 164 17.89 18.66 -21.77
N VAL A 165 17.43 19.28 -20.67
CA VAL A 165 17.82 20.63 -20.27
C VAL A 165 19.17 20.57 -19.56
N LYS A 166 20.11 21.40 -20.05
CA LYS A 166 21.50 21.50 -19.63
C LYS A 166 21.65 21.94 -18.16
N ASN A 167 22.67 21.36 -17.51
CA ASN A 167 23.19 21.70 -16.19
C ASN A 167 23.50 23.20 -16.03
N GLY A 168 22.98 23.79 -14.95
CA GLY A 168 23.42 25.07 -14.40
C GLY A 168 23.78 24.88 -12.93
N ALA A 169 25.03 24.51 -12.66
CA ALA A 169 25.57 24.43 -11.32
C ALA A 169 25.57 25.82 -10.65
N LYS A 170 24.94 25.93 -9.49
CA LYS A 170 25.27 26.97 -8.50
C LYS A 170 25.54 26.30 -7.17
N LYS A 171 26.82 26.32 -6.79
CA LYS A 171 27.31 25.99 -5.45
C LYS A 171 26.83 27.07 -4.49
N SER A 172 26.20 26.68 -3.38
CA SER A 172 26.10 27.50 -2.18
C SER A 172 26.70 26.72 -1.02
N GLN A 173 27.74 27.28 -0.42
CA GLN A 173 28.43 26.81 0.77
C GLN A 173 27.57 27.02 2.04
N PRO A 174 27.84 26.28 3.14
CA PRO A 174 27.07 26.38 4.38
C PRO A 174 27.50 27.59 5.23
N VAL A 175 26.55 28.11 6.01
CA VAL A 175 26.78 28.89 7.24
C VAL A 175 26.32 28.02 8.40
#